data_AF-A0A137SIE9-F1
#
_entry.id   AF-A0A137SIE9-F1
#
_cell.length_a   1.000
_cell.length_b   1.000
_cell.length_c   1.000
_cell.angle_alpha   90.00
_cell.angle_beta   90.00
_cell.angle_gamma   90.00
#
_symmetry.space_group_name_H-M   'P 1'
#
loop_
_entity.id
_entity.type
_entity.pdbx_description
1 polymer ?
#
loop_
_entity_poly.entity_id
_entity_poly.type
_entity_poly.pdbx_seq_one_letter_code
_entity_poly.pdbx_strand_id
1 'polypeptide(L)'
;MSKTNLTRSAIETVIRNHLPDARLSVFSAKARLNADLAIDSIMLLQLIVHLELEHGLHVPEEALLTHQLETVEDLEALLVATGNPEVSL
;
A
#
# COMPACT_ATOMS: atom_id res chain seq x y z
N MET A 1 -4.14 -19.14 1.32
CA MET A 1 -3.52 -17.87 0.86
C MET A 1 -2.93 -17.16 2.07
N SER A 2 -1.66 -16.75 2.00
CA SER A 2 -0.98 -16.01 3.08
C SER A 2 -1.46 -14.55 3.14
N LYS A 3 -1.51 -13.93 4.33
CA LYS A 3 -1.95 -12.53 4.55
C LYS A 3 -1.26 -11.55 3.59
N THR A 4 0.05 -11.71 3.41
CA THR A 4 0.92 -11.03 2.43
C THR A 4 0.31 -11.02 1.02
N ASN A 5 0.01 -12.20 0.45
CA ASN A 5 -0.57 -12.28 -0.90
C ASN A 5 -1.94 -11.58 -1.04
N LEU A 6 -2.75 -11.53 0.03
CA LEU A 6 -4.01 -10.79 0.03
C LEU A 6 -3.75 -9.27 0.05
N THR A 7 -2.83 -8.81 0.89
CA THR A 7 -2.43 -7.39 0.96
C THR A 7 -1.90 -6.90 -0.38
N ARG A 8 -1.03 -7.67 -1.05
CA ARG A 8 -0.51 -7.31 -2.38
C ARG A 8 -1.62 -7.21 -3.43
N SER A 9 -2.57 -8.14 -3.40
CA SER A 9 -3.72 -8.12 -4.30
C SER A 9 -4.60 -6.89 -4.06
N ALA A 10 -4.77 -6.45 -2.81
CA ALA A 10 -5.50 -5.24 -2.47
C ALA A 10 -4.78 -3.99 -3.00
N ILE A 11 -3.46 -3.89 -2.77
CA ILE A 11 -2.62 -2.81 -3.31
C ILE A 11 -2.78 -2.73 -4.84
N GLU A 12 -2.63 -3.85 -5.55
CA GLU A 12 -2.76 -3.89 -7.00
C GLU A 12 -4.15 -3.45 -7.48
N THR A 13 -5.20 -3.87 -6.78
CA THR A 13 -6.59 -3.53 -7.10
C THR A 13 -6.85 -2.04 -6.94
N VAL A 14 -6.39 -1.44 -5.84
CA VAL A 14 -6.56 -0.01 -5.58
C VAL A 14 -5.78 0.82 -6.59
N ILE A 15 -4.52 0.47 -6.89
CA ILE A 15 -3.73 1.19 -7.90
C ILE A 15 -4.46 1.14 -9.26
N ARG A 16 -4.94 -0.05 -9.67
CA ARG A 16 -5.67 -0.24 -10.92
C ARG A 16 -6.93 0.61 -11.03
N ASN A 17 -7.66 0.76 -9.93
CA ASN A 17 -8.97 1.41 -9.93
C ASN A 17 -8.90 2.93 -9.72
N HIS A 18 -7.94 3.40 -8.92
CA HIS A 18 -7.93 4.78 -8.42
C HIS A 18 -6.69 5.58 -8.82
N LEU A 19 -5.60 4.92 -9.27
CA LEU A 19 -4.36 5.58 -9.68
C LEU A 19 -4.05 5.30 -11.17
N PRO A 20 -4.82 5.87 -12.10
CA PRO A 20 -4.66 5.62 -13.55
C PRO A 20 -3.29 6.05 -14.10
N ASP A 21 -2.60 6.98 -13.43
CA ASP A 21 -1.27 7.46 -13.81
C ASP A 21 -0.13 6.54 -13.33
N ALA A 22 -0.43 5.55 -12.47
CA ALA A 22 0.55 4.60 -11.99
C ALA A 22 0.89 3.54 -13.06
N ARG A 23 2.17 3.15 -13.12
CA ARG A 23 2.68 2.18 -14.11
C ARG A 23 2.48 0.75 -13.66
N LEU A 24 1.24 0.27 -13.70
CA LEU A 24 0.89 -1.07 -13.23
C LEU A 24 1.53 -2.21 -14.05
N SER A 25 1.99 -1.96 -15.27
CA SER A 25 2.62 -2.98 -16.13
C SER A 25 3.91 -3.57 -15.55
N VAL A 26 4.58 -2.85 -14.64
CA VAL A 26 5.80 -3.31 -13.94
C VAL A 26 5.55 -3.63 -12.47
N PHE A 27 4.28 -3.78 -12.06
CA PHE A 27 3.91 -4.10 -10.69
C PHE A 27 4.51 -5.43 -10.24
N SER A 28 5.28 -5.38 -9.16
CA SER A 28 5.85 -6.54 -8.48
C SER A 28 6.23 -6.15 -7.05
N ALA A 29 6.48 -7.13 -6.18
CA ALA A 29 6.92 -6.88 -4.80
C ALA A 29 8.16 -5.97 -4.74
N LYS A 30 9.09 -6.11 -5.69
CA LYS A 30 10.35 -5.35 -5.74
C LYS A 30 10.24 -4.02 -6.50
N ALA A 31 9.09 -3.72 -7.10
CA ALA A 31 8.91 -2.47 -7.83
C ALA A 31 8.97 -1.30 -6.85
N ARG A 32 9.77 -0.29 -7.18
CA ARG A 32 9.86 0.95 -6.41
C ARG A 32 8.62 1.80 -6.66
N LEU A 33 7.98 2.25 -5.58
CA LEU A 33 6.72 3.02 -5.62
C LEU A 33 6.88 4.24 -6.52
N ASN A 34 7.87 5.08 -6.25
CA ASN A 34 8.11 6.28 -7.05
C ASN A 34 8.75 5.94 -8.40
N ALA A 35 9.94 5.32 -8.40
CA ALA A 35 10.75 5.24 -9.61
C ALA A 35 10.20 4.29 -10.68
N ASP A 36 9.57 3.18 -10.28
CA ASP A 36 9.09 2.16 -11.21
C ASP A 36 7.59 2.31 -11.45
N LEU A 37 6.79 2.52 -10.39
CA LEU A 37 5.33 2.66 -10.49
C LEU A 37 4.84 4.09 -10.71
N ALA A 38 5.72 5.11 -10.65
CA ALA A 38 5.36 6.52 -10.75
C ALA A 38 4.38 6.99 -9.66
N ILE A 39 4.40 6.34 -8.49
CA ILE A 39 3.60 6.73 -7.32
C ILE A 39 4.40 7.74 -6.51
N ASP A 40 4.03 9.01 -6.61
CA ASP A 40 4.56 10.08 -5.77
C ASP A 40 3.91 10.09 -4.37
N SER A 41 4.29 11.06 -3.52
CA SER A 41 3.77 11.17 -2.16
C SER A 41 2.26 11.45 -2.10
N ILE A 42 1.69 12.16 -3.07
CA ILE A 42 0.25 12.46 -3.12
C ILE A 42 -0.50 11.20 -3.53
N MET A 43 -0.04 10.50 -4.56
CA MET A 43 -0.61 9.22 -4.99
C MET A 43 -0.49 8.15 -3.93
N LEU A 44 0.60 8.13 -3.16
CA LEU A 44 0.77 7.22 -2.02
C LEU A 44 -0.28 7.46 -0.94
N LEU A 45 -0.55 8.71 -0.59
CA LEU A 45 -1.62 9.05 0.36
C LEU A 45 -3.00 8.64 -0.17
N GLN A 46 -3.27 8.86 -1.46
CA GLN A 46 -4.52 8.39 -2.10
C GLN A 46 -4.65 6.86 -2.04
N LEU A 47 -3.57 6.13 -2.36
CA LEU A 47 -3.53 4.67 -2.25
C LEU A 47 -3.90 4.20 -0.85
N ILE A 48 -3.33 4.81 0.19
CA ILE A 48 -3.60 4.46 1.58
C ILE A 48 -5.07 4.71 1.92
N VAL A 49 -5.62 5.87 1.59
CA VAL A 49 -7.03 6.21 1.84
C VAL A 49 -7.98 5.18 1.20
N HIS A 50 -7.72 4.77 -0.05
CA HIS A 50 -8.54 3.76 -0.71
C HIS A 50 -8.35 2.35 -0.12
N LEU A 51 -7.15 1.98 0.33
CA LEU A 51 -6.92 0.72 1.04
C LEU A 51 -7.69 0.66 2.37
N GLU A 52 -7.79 1.79 3.08
CA GLU A 52 -8.56 1.90 4.31
C GLU A 52 -10.06 1.75 4.04
N LEU A 53 -10.58 2.51 3.08
CA LEU A 53 -12.02 2.57 2.79
C LEU A 53 -12.55 1.28 2.15
N GLU A 54 -11.78 0.65 1.26
CA GLU A 54 -12.25 -0.50 0.45
C GLU A 54 -11.80 -1.86 0.99
N HIS A 55 -10.68 -1.90 1.71
CA HIS A 55 -10.08 -3.14 2.19
C HIS A 55 -9.93 -3.21 3.72
N GLY A 56 -10.26 -2.15 4.46
CA GLY A 56 -10.14 -2.10 5.92
C GLY A 56 -8.69 -2.17 6.41
N LEU A 57 -7.72 -1.85 5.54
CA LEU A 57 -6.30 -1.90 5.87
C LEU A 57 -5.84 -0.55 6.42
N HIS A 58 -5.77 -0.44 7.75
CA HIS A 58 -5.38 0.80 8.42
C HIS A 58 -3.87 0.99 8.48
N VAL A 59 -3.40 2.22 8.21
CA VAL A 59 -2.01 2.61 8.37
C VAL A 59 -1.91 3.84 9.27
N PRO A 60 -1.26 3.74 10.45
CA PRO A 60 -1.02 4.90 11.30
C PRO A 60 -0.18 5.94 10.58
N GLU A 61 -0.54 7.23 10.71
CA GLU A 61 0.20 8.33 10.07
C GLU A 61 1.67 8.37 10.53
N GLU A 62 1.94 8.08 11.80
CA GLU A 62 3.29 8.02 12.35
C GLU A 62 4.14 6.94 11.68
N ALA A 63 3.50 5.84 11.28
CA ALA A 63 4.18 4.74 10.61
C ALA A 63 4.61 5.15 9.19
N LEU A 64 3.82 5.98 8.49
CA LEU A 64 4.17 6.54 7.18
C LEU A 64 5.33 7.54 7.25
N LEU A 65 5.43 8.29 8.35
CA LEU A 65 6.50 9.26 8.55
C LEU A 65 7.84 8.61 8.94
N THR A 66 7.78 7.42 9.55
CA THR A 66 8.96 6.72 10.08
C THR A 66 9.48 5.64 9.14
N HIS A 67 8.61 5.02 8.34
CA HIS A 67 9.02 3.98 7.40
C HIS A 67 9.44 4.60 6.07
N GLN A 68 10.66 4.26 5.66
CA GLN A 68 11.14 4.59 4.33
C GLN A 68 10.50 3.63 3.32
N LEU A 69 9.33 4.00 2.81
CA LEU A 69 8.60 3.24 1.80
C LEU A 69 9.26 3.41 0.43
N GLU A 70 10.07 2.44 0.03
CA GLU A 70 10.70 2.44 -1.28
C GLU A 70 9.97 1.53 -2.27
N THR A 71 9.55 0.34 -1.84
CA THR A 71 9.00 -0.72 -2.68
C THR A 71 7.57 -1.13 -2.30
N VAL A 72 6.93 -1.89 -3.18
CA VAL A 72 5.62 -2.52 -2.89
C VAL A 72 5.73 -3.47 -1.69
N GLU A 73 6.83 -4.20 -1.55
CA GLU A 73 7.08 -5.08 -0.41
C GLU A 73 7.19 -4.31 0.90
N ASP A 74 7.79 -3.11 0.91
CA ASP A 74 7.85 -2.26 2.11
C ASP A 74 6.45 -1.82 2.55
N LEU A 75 5.61 -1.40 1.59
CA LEU A 75 4.22 -1.03 1.86
C LEU A 75 3.40 -2.23 2.34
N GLU A 76 3.59 -3.39 1.71
CA GLU A 76 2.94 -4.64 2.11
C GLU A 76 3.34 -5.06 3.53
N ALA A 77 4.63 -5.00 3.85
CA ALA A 77 5.15 -5.31 5.18
C ALA A 77 4.56 -4.36 6.24
N LEU A 78 4.50 -3.05 5.94
CA LEU A 78 3.88 -2.06 6.79
C LEU A 78 2.40 -2.41 7.06
N LEU A 79 1.61 -2.63 6.01
CA LEU A 79 0.19 -2.98 6.11
C LEU A 79 -0.06 -4.30 6.85
N VAL A 80 0.83 -5.28 6.69
CA VAL A 80 0.73 -6.55 7.43
C VAL A 80 1.01 -6.34 8.92
N ALA A 81 1.99 -5.48 9.25
CA ALA A 81 2.36 -5.15 10.61
C ALA A 81 1.30 -4.30 11.33
N THR A 82 0.66 -3.36 10.61
CA THR A 82 -0.33 -2.43 11.16
C THR A 82 -1.76 -2.96 11.07
N GLY A 83 -2.05 -3.86 10.14
CA GLY A 83 -3.34 -4.52 9.96
C GLY A 83 -3.68 -5.56 11.04
N ASN A 84 -3.24 -5.33 12.30
CA ASN A 84 -3.78 -5.99 13.48
C ASN A 84 -4.82 -5.06 14.10
N PRO A 85 -6.05 -5.53 14.37
CA PRO A 85 -7.04 -4.78 15.10
C PRO A 85 -6.65 -4.75 16.59
N GLU A 86 -5.66 -3.95 16.98
CA GLU A 86 -5.48 -3.55 18.37
C GLU A 86 -6.15 -2.20 18.61
N VAL A 87 -7.48 -2.14 18.45
CA VAL A 87 -8.33 -1.33 19.33
C VAL A 87 -9.71 -2.02 19.42
N SER A 88 -9.80 -3.10 20.19
CA SER A 88 -11.01 -3.35 20.98
C SER A 88 -10.79 -2.65 22.32
N LEU A 89 -11.31 -1.43 22.44
CA LEU A 89 -11.60 -0.81 23.73
C LEU A 89 -13.11 -0.92 23.99
#